data_AF-A0A1U9Z041-F1
#
_entry.id   AF-A0A1U9Z041-F1
#
_cell.length_a   1.000
_cell.length_b   1.000
_cell.length_c   1.000
_cell.angle_alpha   90.00
_cell.angle_beta   90.00
_cell.angle_gamma   90.00
#
_symmetry.space_group_name_H-M   'P 1'
#
loop_
_entity.id
_entity.type
_entity.pdbx_description
1 polymer ?
#
loop_
_entity_poly.entity_id
_entity_poly.type
_entity_poly.pdbx_seq_one_letter_code
_entity_poly.pdbx_strand_id
1 'polypeptide(L)'
;MRFAEYAEKLMGMDDSTWQRHANPWSGWSRLTVLPALALAAWSRVLIGPWAILPALAALAWVWLNPRLFSPPARKDNWMTRGIFGERVWLRRKSVPIPAHHVRAGNVLNALSALSGLVFIAGLVWLDPWATLSGMALTMLLKLWFLDRMAWLYSDMEKQNAQYAAWSSGGTAA
;
A
#
# COMPACT_ATOMS: atom_id res chain seq x y z
N MET A 1 10.04 13.88 -3.18
CA MET A 1 10.76 12.62 -2.84
C MET A 1 11.25 12.56 -1.41
N ARG A 2 11.57 13.69 -0.75
CA ARG A 2 11.69 13.73 0.72
C ARG A 2 10.51 13.06 1.44
N PHE A 3 9.29 13.22 0.93
CA PHE A 3 8.08 12.67 1.56
C PHE A 3 8.03 11.14 1.66
N ALA A 4 8.46 10.40 0.62
CA ALA A 4 8.43 8.94 0.66
C ALA A 4 9.47 8.38 1.63
N GLU A 5 10.69 8.93 1.62
CA GLU A 5 11.74 8.61 2.58
C GLU A 5 11.34 8.99 4.02
N TYR A 6 10.70 10.15 4.21
CA TYR A 6 10.14 10.53 5.50
C TYR A 6 9.02 9.58 5.94
N ALA A 7 8.13 9.16 5.04
CA ALA A 7 7.08 8.21 5.34
C ALA A 7 7.65 6.82 5.70
N GLU A 8 8.63 6.31 4.96
CA GLU A 8 9.35 5.07 5.30
C GLU A 8 10.01 5.16 6.68
N LYS A 9 10.68 6.29 6.97
CA LYS A 9 11.33 6.54 8.27
C LYS A 9 10.32 6.63 9.40
N LEU A 10 9.21 7.37 9.21
CA LEU A 10 8.14 7.51 10.20
C LEU A 10 7.43 6.18 10.46
N MET A 11 7.33 5.33 9.44
CA MET A 11 6.77 3.98 9.54
C MET A 11 7.78 2.94 10.04
N GLY A 12 9.04 3.32 10.25
CA GLY A 12 10.12 2.42 10.69
C GLY A 12 10.32 1.24 9.75
N MET A 13 10.25 1.48 8.43
CA MET A 13 10.31 0.46 7.39
C MET A 13 11.75 0.01 7.12
N ASP A 14 12.34 -0.70 8.08
CA ASP A 14 13.60 -1.42 7.89
C ASP A 14 13.42 -2.67 7.01
N ASP A 15 14.53 -3.32 6.67
CA ASP A 15 14.53 -4.52 5.83
C ASP A 15 13.69 -5.65 6.45
N SER A 16 13.68 -5.78 7.78
CA SER A 16 12.90 -6.79 8.48
C SER A 16 11.39 -6.51 8.41
N THR A 17 10.97 -5.25 8.55
CA THR A 17 9.57 -4.82 8.43
C THR A 17 9.08 -4.93 6.99
N TRP A 18 9.94 -4.63 6.00
CA TRP A 18 9.63 -4.86 4.59
C TRP A 18 9.35 -6.34 4.29
N GLN A 19 10.14 -7.26 4.85
CA GLN A 19 9.91 -8.69 4.68
C GLN A 19 8.56 -9.13 5.26
N ARG A 20 8.21 -8.64 6.46
CA ARG A 20 6.91 -8.93 7.07
C ARG A 20 5.75 -8.28 6.31
N HIS A 21 5.95 -7.07 5.81
CA HIS A 21 4.95 -6.38 5.00
C HIS A 21 4.62 -7.17 3.73
N ALA A 22 5.63 -7.80 3.12
CA ALA A 22 5.45 -8.66 1.95
C ALA A 22 4.61 -9.92 2.22
N ASN A 23 4.21 -10.19 3.47
CA ASN A 23 3.26 -11.27 3.77
C ASN A 23 1.88 -11.01 3.12
N PRO A 24 1.28 -11.99 2.43
CA PRO A 24 -0.03 -11.82 1.80
C PRO A 24 -1.13 -11.40 2.78
N TRP A 25 -1.13 -11.95 3.98
CA TRP A 25 -2.11 -11.60 5.02
C TRP A 25 -1.93 -10.16 5.48
N SER A 26 -0.68 -9.67 5.59
CA SER A 26 -0.41 -8.24 5.83
C SER A 26 -1.03 -7.39 4.72
N GLY A 27 -0.75 -7.72 3.46
CA GLY A 27 -1.27 -6.99 2.30
C GLY A 27 -2.81 -6.97 2.23
N TRP A 28 -3.46 -8.14 2.29
CA TRP A 28 -4.92 -8.23 2.20
C TRP A 28 -5.64 -7.55 3.36
N SER A 29 -5.14 -7.73 4.59
CA SER A 29 -5.76 -7.12 5.77
C SER A 29 -5.56 -5.61 5.86
N ARG A 30 -4.68 -5.00 5.05
CA ARG A 30 -4.59 -3.54 4.91
C ARG A 30 -5.69 -2.96 4.04
N LEU A 31 -6.36 -3.76 3.20
CA LEU A 31 -7.48 -3.28 2.40
C LEU A 31 -8.68 -2.87 3.27
N THR A 32 -8.73 -3.33 4.52
CA THR A 32 -9.77 -2.95 5.48
C THR A 32 -9.62 -1.54 6.03
N VAL A 33 -8.46 -0.90 5.85
CA VAL A 33 -8.18 0.44 6.41
C VAL A 33 -9.13 1.48 5.85
N LEU A 34 -9.34 1.51 4.52
CA LEU A 34 -10.24 2.47 3.87
C LEU A 34 -11.70 2.29 4.33
N PRO A 35 -12.27 1.06 4.32
CA PRO A 35 -13.57 0.79 4.93
C PRO A 35 -13.65 1.17 6.41
N ALA A 36 -12.62 0.87 7.21
CA ALA A 36 -12.59 1.21 8.63
C ALA A 36 -12.60 2.73 8.85
N LEU A 37 -11.85 3.49 8.04
CA LEU A 37 -11.87 4.95 8.08
C LEU A 37 -13.23 5.52 7.65
N ALA A 38 -13.89 4.91 6.66
CA ALA A 38 -15.24 5.29 6.27
C ALA A 38 -16.22 5.09 7.43
N LEU A 39 -16.21 3.90 8.05
CA LEU A 39 -17.05 3.59 9.20
C LEU A 39 -16.76 4.51 10.39
N ALA A 40 -15.49 4.79 10.69
CA ALA A 40 -15.10 5.72 11.73
C ALA A 40 -15.64 7.12 11.46
N ALA A 41 -15.49 7.64 10.24
CA ALA A 41 -15.99 8.96 9.86
C ALA A 41 -17.52 9.03 9.93
N TRP A 42 -18.25 8.00 9.50
CA TRP A 42 -19.71 7.97 9.59
C TRP A 42 -20.20 7.78 11.03
N SER A 43 -19.44 7.09 11.89
CA SER A 43 -19.79 6.92 13.30
C SER A 43 -19.90 8.25 14.05
N ARG A 44 -19.34 9.35 13.54
CA ARG A 44 -19.45 10.69 14.13
C ARG A 44 -20.89 11.17 14.29
N VAL A 45 -21.82 10.67 13.48
CA VAL A 45 -23.26 11.00 13.63
C VAL A 45 -23.94 10.21 14.76
N LEU A 46 -23.34 9.08 15.19
CA LEU A 46 -23.87 8.22 16.24
C LEU A 46 -23.21 8.50 17.60
N ILE A 47 -21.88 8.63 17.61
CA ILE A 47 -21.07 8.74 18.83
C ILE A 47 -20.36 10.10 18.96
N GLY A 48 -20.65 11.05 18.05
CA GLY A 48 -20.12 12.41 18.11
C GLY A 48 -18.58 12.45 18.06
N PRO A 49 -17.91 13.23 18.93
CA PRO A 49 -16.46 13.40 18.91
C PRO A 49 -15.68 12.10 19.19
N TRP A 50 -16.31 11.10 19.82
CA TRP A 50 -15.69 9.80 20.11
C TRP A 50 -15.34 9.01 18.85
N ALA A 51 -15.89 9.38 17.68
CA ALA A 51 -15.51 8.84 16.38
C ALA A 51 -14.02 9.00 16.03
N ILE A 52 -13.29 9.87 16.74
CA ILE A 52 -11.84 9.95 16.62
C ILE A 52 -11.14 8.65 17.07
N LEU A 53 -11.71 7.92 18.04
CA LEU A 53 -11.11 6.69 18.56
C LEU A 53 -11.04 5.57 17.49
N PRO A 54 -12.13 5.19 16.80
CA PRO A 54 -12.03 4.20 15.72
C PRO A 54 -11.17 4.68 14.55
N ALA A 55 -11.12 6.00 14.27
CA ALA A 55 -10.22 6.54 13.25
C ALA A 55 -8.75 6.35 13.64
N LEU A 56 -8.38 6.66 14.90
CA LEU A 56 -7.05 6.41 15.44
C LEU A 56 -6.71 4.92 15.45
N ALA A 57 -7.67 4.05 15.77
CA ALA A 57 -7.47 2.59 15.70
C ALA A 57 -7.18 2.12 14.26
N ALA A 58 -7.90 2.63 13.27
CA ALA A 58 -7.63 2.33 11.86
C ALA A 58 -6.24 2.83 11.40
N LEU A 59 -5.81 4.01 11.86
CA LEU A 59 -4.47 4.52 11.59
C LEU A 59 -3.39 3.70 12.32
N ALA A 60 -3.62 3.30 13.56
CA ALA A 60 -2.74 2.42 14.31
C ALA A 60 -2.61 1.05 13.62
N TRP A 61 -3.70 0.54 13.02
CA TRP A 61 -3.67 -0.69 12.23
C TRP A 61 -2.69 -0.59 11.06
N VAL A 62 -2.63 0.54 10.34
CA VAL A 62 -1.66 0.73 9.25
C VAL A 62 -0.21 0.54 9.72
N TRP A 63 0.11 1.06 10.90
CA TRP A 63 1.45 0.95 11.50
C TRP A 63 1.73 -0.43 12.13
N LEU A 64 0.74 -1.02 12.78
CA LEU A 64 0.86 -2.29 13.49
C LEU A 64 0.87 -3.50 12.56
N ASN A 65 0.09 -3.44 11.47
CA ASN A 65 -0.08 -4.51 10.51
C ASN A 65 1.24 -5.16 10.03
N PRO A 66 2.25 -4.44 9.50
CA PRO A 66 3.48 -5.07 9.01
C PRO A 66 4.36 -5.66 10.13
N ARG A 67 4.01 -5.46 11.42
CA ARG A 67 4.75 -5.97 12.58
C ARG A 67 4.11 -7.22 13.18
N LEU A 68 2.83 -7.45 12.92
CA LEU A 68 2.07 -8.59 13.47
C LEU A 68 2.22 -9.87 12.65
N PHE A 69 2.64 -9.78 11.39
CA PHE A 69 2.78 -10.96 10.52
C PHE A 69 4.23 -11.39 10.41
N SER A 70 4.45 -12.70 10.30
CA SER A 70 5.75 -13.27 9.92
C SER A 70 6.08 -12.95 8.46
N PRO A 71 7.34 -13.05 8.01
CA PRO A 71 7.69 -12.99 6.59
C PRO A 71 6.90 -14.02 5.75
N PRO A 72 6.70 -13.78 4.44
CA PRO A 72 5.94 -14.67 3.57
C PRO A 72 6.60 -16.06 3.50
N ALA A 73 5.82 -17.10 3.75
CA ALA A 73 6.27 -18.48 3.61
C ALA A 73 6.57 -18.87 2.14
N ARG A 74 5.83 -18.29 1.20
CA ARG A 74 6.06 -18.41 -0.25
C ARG A 74 6.15 -17.03 -0.88
N LYS A 75 7.09 -16.84 -1.80
CA LYS A 75 7.43 -15.53 -2.37
C LYS A 75 6.96 -15.33 -3.82
N ASP A 76 6.29 -16.33 -4.36
CA ASP A 76 5.73 -16.38 -5.72
C ASP A 76 4.32 -15.78 -5.82
N ASN A 77 3.63 -15.59 -4.69
CA ASN A 77 2.26 -15.09 -4.69
C ASN A 77 2.16 -13.62 -5.16
N TRP A 78 1.02 -13.28 -5.77
CA TRP A 78 0.79 -11.97 -6.37
C TRP A 78 0.98 -10.79 -5.41
N MET A 79 0.45 -10.90 -4.18
CA MET A 79 0.55 -9.83 -3.17
C MET A 79 2.01 -9.56 -2.76
N THR A 80 2.78 -10.63 -2.50
CA THR A 80 4.21 -10.54 -2.16
C THR A 80 5.02 -9.95 -3.31
N ARG A 81 4.82 -10.42 -4.55
CA ARG A 81 5.49 -9.86 -5.74
C ARG A 81 5.14 -8.39 -5.92
N GLY A 82 3.88 -8.01 -5.70
CA GLY A 82 3.42 -6.63 -5.73
C GLY A 82 4.17 -5.74 -4.73
N ILE A 83 4.31 -6.19 -3.47
CA ILE A 83 5.00 -5.44 -2.42
C ILE A 83 6.51 -5.35 -2.67
N PHE A 84 7.14 -6.41 -3.20
CA PHE A 84 8.53 -6.32 -3.65
C PHE A 84 8.70 -5.32 -4.79
N GLY A 85 7.76 -5.30 -5.74
CA GLY A 85 7.73 -4.31 -6.81
C GLY A 85 7.56 -2.88 -6.29
N GLU A 86 6.75 -2.68 -5.26
CA GLU A 86 6.62 -1.37 -4.59
C GLU A 86 7.96 -0.93 -3.98
N ARG A 87 8.69 -1.85 -3.34
CA ARG A 87 10.03 -1.56 -2.80
C ARG A 87 11.03 -1.21 -3.91
N VAL A 88 10.98 -1.89 -5.05
CA VAL A 88 11.78 -1.55 -6.25
C VAL A 88 11.39 -0.17 -6.78
N TRP A 89 10.09 0.10 -6.88
CA TRP A 89 9.55 1.38 -7.33
C TRP A 89 10.04 2.55 -6.48
N LEU A 90 10.06 2.41 -5.15
CA LEU A 90 10.55 3.45 -4.24
C LEU A 90 12.05 3.72 -4.46
N ARG A 91 12.83 2.70 -4.83
CA ARG A 91 14.27 2.78 -5.15
C ARG A 91 14.59 3.17 -6.60
N ARG A 92 13.60 3.50 -7.44
CA ARG A 92 13.78 3.79 -8.88
C ARG A 92 14.77 4.90 -9.25
N LYS A 93 15.15 5.73 -8.28
CA LYS A 93 16.19 6.76 -8.46
C LYS A 93 17.62 6.21 -8.34
N SER A 94 17.84 5.23 -7.49
CA SER A 94 19.14 4.60 -7.30
C SER A 94 19.35 3.44 -8.27
N VAL A 95 18.29 2.67 -8.53
CA VAL A 95 18.26 1.61 -9.54
C VAL A 95 17.21 1.98 -10.59
N PRO A 96 17.60 2.47 -11.77
CA PRO A 96 16.66 2.84 -12.82
C PRO A 96 15.75 1.67 -13.20
N ILE A 97 14.48 1.98 -13.47
CA ILE A 97 13.46 1.02 -13.91
C ILE A 97 12.92 1.43 -15.29
N PRO A 98 12.32 0.50 -16.06
CA PRO A 98 11.77 0.82 -17.38
C PRO A 98 10.75 1.97 -17.35
N ALA A 99 10.84 2.88 -18.32
CA ALA A 99 10.05 4.11 -18.35
C ALA A 99 8.52 3.88 -18.43
N HIS A 100 8.09 2.77 -19.04
CA HIS A 100 6.67 2.42 -19.13
C HIS A 100 6.08 2.08 -17.74
N HIS A 101 6.83 1.42 -16.87
CA HIS A 101 6.44 1.19 -15.48
C HIS A 101 6.30 2.52 -14.75
N VAL A 102 7.27 3.43 -14.91
CA VAL A 102 7.23 4.78 -14.30
C VAL A 102 5.98 5.54 -14.71
N ARG A 103 5.63 5.50 -15.99
CA ARG A 103 4.42 6.18 -16.49
C ARG A 103 3.16 5.56 -15.90
N ALA A 104 3.02 4.25 -15.98
CA ALA A 104 1.84 3.54 -15.47
C ALA A 104 1.64 3.77 -13.98
N GLY A 105 2.71 3.64 -13.17
CA GLY A 105 2.62 3.83 -11.73
C GLY A 105 2.30 5.28 -11.32
N ASN A 106 2.82 6.29 -12.04
CA ASN A 106 2.49 7.69 -11.76
C ASN A 106 1.03 8.00 -12.11
N VAL A 107 0.54 7.51 -13.26
CA VAL A 107 -0.87 7.70 -13.68
C VAL A 107 -1.82 7.06 -12.67
N LEU A 108 -1.58 5.81 -12.28
CA LEU A 108 -2.43 5.11 -11.32
C LEU A 108 -2.41 5.78 -9.94
N ASN A 109 -1.25 6.25 -9.47
CA ASN A 109 -1.18 7.01 -8.22
C ASN A 109 -1.93 8.34 -8.30
N ALA A 110 -1.83 9.08 -9.42
CA ALA A 110 -2.57 10.32 -9.61
C ALA A 110 -4.08 10.08 -9.62
N LEU A 111 -4.55 9.08 -10.37
CA LEU A 111 -5.97 8.70 -10.41
C LEU A 111 -6.46 8.22 -9.04
N SER A 112 -5.65 7.44 -8.32
CA SER A 112 -5.97 6.97 -6.97
C SER A 112 -6.09 8.14 -5.98
N ALA A 113 -5.19 9.13 -6.08
CA ALA A 113 -5.26 10.34 -5.27
C ALA A 113 -6.52 11.17 -5.57
N LEU A 114 -6.86 11.36 -6.86
CA LEU A 114 -8.09 12.06 -7.26
C LEU A 114 -9.34 11.35 -6.75
N SER A 115 -9.38 10.01 -6.87
CA SER A 115 -10.48 9.19 -6.34
C SER A 115 -10.57 9.27 -4.81
N GLY A 116 -9.42 9.38 -4.14
CA GLY A 116 -9.32 9.60 -2.70
C GLY A 116 -9.90 10.95 -2.27
N LEU A 117 -9.81 11.99 -3.10
CA LEU A 117 -10.46 13.27 -2.82
C LEU A 117 -11.99 13.16 -2.89
N VAL A 118 -12.53 12.39 -3.86
CA VAL A 118 -13.97 12.09 -3.93
C VAL A 118 -14.43 11.33 -2.68
N PHE A 119 -13.63 10.34 -2.23
CA PHE A 119 -13.89 9.62 -0.99
C PHE A 119 -13.94 10.56 0.22
N ILE A 120 -12.93 11.43 0.38
CA ILE A 120 -12.86 12.40 1.48
C ILE A 120 -14.05 13.35 1.44
N ALA A 121 -14.40 13.89 0.27
CA ALA A 121 -15.58 14.72 0.06
C ALA A 121 -16.86 14.01 0.51
N GLY A 122 -17.04 12.73 0.13
CA GLY A 122 -18.15 11.90 0.58
C GLY A 122 -18.22 11.77 2.09
N LEU A 123 -17.09 11.57 2.77
CA LEU A 123 -17.04 11.50 4.23
C LEU A 123 -17.37 12.84 4.90
N VAL A 124 -16.88 13.95 4.35
CA VAL A 124 -17.11 15.30 4.89
C VAL A 124 -18.58 15.69 4.80
N TRP A 125 -19.23 15.42 3.67
CA TRP A 125 -20.64 15.74 3.43
C TRP A 125 -21.62 14.63 3.78
N LEU A 126 -21.13 13.48 4.26
CA LEU A 126 -21.95 12.29 4.53
C LEU A 126 -22.77 11.86 3.30
N ASP A 127 -22.15 11.95 2.12
CA ASP A 127 -22.73 11.45 0.87
C ASP A 127 -22.34 9.97 0.70
N PRO A 128 -23.30 9.02 0.76
CA PRO A 128 -23.01 7.61 0.67
C PRO A 128 -22.49 7.22 -0.72
N TRP A 129 -22.95 7.85 -1.79
CA TRP A 129 -22.55 7.53 -3.15
C TRP A 129 -21.13 8.01 -3.42
N ALA A 130 -20.80 9.25 -3.04
CA ALA A 130 -19.44 9.76 -3.15
C ALA A 130 -18.46 8.96 -2.28
N THR A 131 -18.87 8.58 -1.06
CA THR A 131 -18.07 7.72 -0.16
C THR A 131 -17.79 6.36 -0.81
N LEU A 132 -18.84 5.64 -1.22
CA LEU A 132 -18.69 4.28 -1.74
C LEU A 132 -17.97 4.26 -3.08
N SER A 133 -18.30 5.16 -4.01
CA SER A 133 -17.65 5.24 -5.31
C SER A 133 -16.18 5.68 -5.21
N GLY A 134 -15.90 6.71 -4.42
CA GLY A 134 -14.52 7.18 -4.17
C GLY A 134 -13.68 6.10 -3.50
N MET A 135 -14.22 5.40 -2.49
CA MET A 135 -13.56 4.29 -1.82
C MET A 135 -13.27 3.15 -2.80
N ALA A 136 -14.29 2.66 -3.50
CA ALA A 136 -14.16 1.54 -4.42
C ALA A 136 -13.14 1.85 -5.53
N LEU A 137 -13.24 3.02 -6.16
CA LEU A 137 -12.32 3.42 -7.22
C LEU A 137 -10.88 3.59 -6.71
N THR A 138 -10.70 4.20 -5.52
CA THR A 138 -9.38 4.30 -4.88
C THR A 138 -8.77 2.93 -4.64
N MET A 139 -9.55 1.98 -4.10
CA MET A 139 -9.09 0.62 -3.83
C MET A 139 -8.75 -0.13 -5.12
N LEU A 140 -9.60 -0.06 -6.14
CA LEU A 140 -9.36 -0.70 -7.45
C LEU A 140 -8.07 -0.16 -8.10
N LEU A 141 -7.88 1.16 -8.10
CA LEU A 141 -6.68 1.78 -8.68
C LEU A 141 -5.42 1.42 -7.88
N LYS A 142 -5.51 1.30 -6.55
CA LYS A 142 -4.39 0.80 -5.73
C LYS A 142 -4.06 -0.66 -6.01
N LEU A 143 -5.06 -1.52 -6.17
CA LEU A 143 -4.85 -2.92 -6.54
C LEU A 143 -4.27 -3.05 -7.95
N TRP A 144 -4.69 -2.19 -8.88
CA TRP A 144 -4.11 -2.15 -10.22
C TRP A 144 -2.67 -1.61 -10.20
N PHE A 145 -2.38 -0.61 -9.38
CA PHE A 145 -1.00 -0.17 -9.14
C PHE A 145 -0.15 -1.32 -8.61
N LEU A 146 -0.65 -2.06 -7.62
CA LEU A 146 0.04 -3.23 -7.07
C LEU A 146 0.26 -4.33 -8.12
N ASP A 147 -0.72 -4.56 -9.00
CA ASP A 147 -0.55 -5.46 -10.14
C ASP A 147 0.62 -5.00 -11.02
N ARG A 148 0.68 -3.71 -11.39
CA ARG A 148 1.83 -3.16 -12.14
C ARG A 148 3.15 -3.33 -11.40
N MET A 149 3.15 -3.25 -10.06
CA MET A 149 4.35 -3.52 -9.25
C MET A 149 4.77 -4.99 -9.33
N ALA A 150 3.84 -5.94 -9.36
CA ALA A 150 4.17 -7.36 -9.54
C ALA A 150 4.85 -7.61 -10.90
N TRP A 151 4.37 -6.95 -11.97
CA TRP A 151 5.03 -6.97 -13.28
C TRP A 151 6.42 -6.34 -13.24
N LEU A 152 6.54 -5.14 -12.66
CA LEU A 152 7.82 -4.44 -12.47
C LEU A 152 8.84 -5.33 -11.75
N TYR A 153 8.44 -5.97 -10.65
CA TYR A 153 9.32 -6.87 -9.92
C TYR A 153 9.80 -8.03 -10.80
N SER A 154 8.89 -8.62 -11.58
CA SER A 154 9.21 -9.74 -12.49
C SER A 154 10.22 -9.37 -13.57
N ASP A 155 10.18 -8.13 -14.07
CA ASP A 155 11.15 -7.64 -15.06
C ASP A 155 12.50 -7.35 -14.43
N MET A 156 12.49 -6.76 -13.23
CA MET A 156 13.69 -6.35 -12.52
C MET A 156 14.43 -7.53 -11.87
N GLU A 157 13.70 -8.56 -11.44
CA GLU A 157 14.22 -9.83 -10.93
C GLU A 157 15.13 -10.53 -11.94
N LYS A 158 14.78 -10.48 -13.24
CA LYS A 158 15.57 -11.07 -14.32
C LYS A 158 16.87 -10.32 -14.61
N GLN A 159 16.95 -9.06 -14.22
CA GLN A 159 18.02 -8.13 -14.59
C GLN A 159 18.94 -7.79 -13.41
N ASN A 160 18.54 -8.10 -12.18
CA ASN A 160 19.26 -7.70 -10.97
C ASN A 160 19.32 -8.85 -9.96
N ALA A 161 20.54 -9.31 -9.68
CA ALA A 161 20.81 -10.42 -8.75
C ALA A 161 20.32 -10.14 -7.31
N GLN A 162 20.34 -8.88 -6.85
CA GLN A 162 19.83 -8.51 -5.54
C GLN A 162 18.31 -8.74 -5.44
N TYR A 163 17.56 -8.43 -6.50
CA TYR A 163 16.13 -8.65 -6.53
C TYR A 163 15.81 -10.14 -6.73
N ALA A 164 16.60 -10.87 -7.52
CA ALA A 164 16.50 -12.34 -7.60
C ALA A 164 16.74 -13.06 -6.26
N ALA A 165 17.59 -12.50 -5.39
CA ALA A 165 17.79 -13.06 -4.05
C ALA A 165 16.53 -12.95 -3.17
N TRP A 166 15.67 -11.94 -3.41
CA TRP A 166 14.46 -11.75 -2.61
C TRP A 166 13.45 -12.88 -2.81
N SER A 167 13.32 -13.44 -4.01
CA SER A 167 12.41 -14.55 -4.31
C SER A 167 13.00 -15.93 -3.98
N SER A 168 14.31 -16.12 -4.13
CA SER A 168 14.99 -17.42 -4.02
C SER A 168 15.27 -17.89 -2.58
N GLY A 169 14.92 -17.10 -1.56
CA GLY A 169 15.09 -17.49 -0.16
C GLY A 169 16.48 -17.23 0.42
N GLY A 170 17.39 -16.62 -0.35
CA GLY A 170 18.69 -16.19 0.14
C GLY A 170 18.51 -15.10 1.21
N THR A 171 19.04 -15.35 2.40
CA THR A 171 19.38 -14.30 3.35
C THR A 171 20.27 -13.30 2.63
N ALA A 172 19.74 -12.09 2.35
CA ALA A 172 20.59 -10.98 1.98
C ALA A 172 21.53 -10.74 3.16
N ALA A 173 22.79 -11.11 2.97
CA ALA A 173 23.91 -10.70 3.82
C ALA A 173 24.15 -9.19 3.67
#